data_AF-A0A7R9L669-F1
#
_entry.id   AF-A0A7R9L669-F1
#
_cell.length_a   1.000
_cell.length_b   1.000
_cell.length_c   1.000
_cell.angle_alpha   90.00
_cell.angle_beta   90.00
_cell.angle_gamma   90.00
#
_symmetry.space_group_name_H-M   'P 1'
#
loop_
_entity.id
_entity.type
_entity.pdbx_description
1 polymer ?
#
loop_
_entity_poly.entity_id
_entity_poly.type
_entity_poly.pdbx_seq_one_letter_code
_entity_poly.pdbx_strand_id
1 'polypeptide(L)'
;MDDFLFQAAVPKTFQLQLMPPSSNRIGENNSGAVVQEIRVLNPNKNQLKMRLRLSYQHNGNDVTEQSDSEVQSGLPEGTRAVVNVSGQNVLDYKRKWTEGFKQNVINSRIETTKLLAKSIKRMAKKPDVFVTISGVGAYEPSLTKEYTEESECGHDFMAELCREWENAAILPPELGVRNVIIRSGVVLGKDGGIVNEIFYPFYMGLGGPIASGKQYFPWIHIDDLINLFLFAIEEKHVNGVLNGVSPQPITNYEFTKAVGRAMWRPTLIPLPEFVVKLLFGSERAVMMTAGQKVIPKRTLQLGFQYMFPHIDSA
;
A
#
# COMPACT_ATOMS: atom_id res chain seq x y z
N MET A 1 -9.66 3.77 29.93
CA MET A 1 -10.74 4.02 28.95
C MET A 1 -9.97 4.08 27.66
N ASP A 2 -9.70 2.90 27.11
CA ASP A 2 -8.62 2.69 26.16
C ASP A 2 -9.24 2.03 24.93
N ASP A 3 -9.36 2.84 23.88
CA ASP A 3 -10.02 2.47 22.64
C ASP A 3 -9.16 1.46 21.86
N PHE A 4 -9.75 0.33 21.52
CA PHE A 4 -9.15 -0.65 20.61
C PHE A 4 -9.35 -0.16 19.16
N LEU A 5 -8.26 0.19 18.49
CA LEU A 5 -8.28 0.58 17.07
C LEU A 5 -8.00 -0.63 16.19
N PHE A 6 -9.01 -1.04 15.42
CA PHE A 6 -8.94 -2.13 14.45
C PHE A 6 -9.00 -1.57 13.03
N GLN A 7 -8.07 -1.96 12.14
CA GLN A 7 -8.06 -1.56 10.72
C GLN A 7 -8.06 -2.79 9.80
N ALA A 8 -9.10 -2.90 8.98
CA ALA A 8 -9.20 -3.83 7.87
C ALA A 8 -9.71 -3.06 6.64
N ALA A 9 -9.08 -3.25 5.48
CA ALA A 9 -9.51 -2.64 4.22
C ALA A 9 -10.46 -3.59 3.48
N VAL A 10 -11.63 -3.09 3.08
CA VAL A 10 -12.70 -3.85 2.40
C VAL A 10 -13.25 -3.03 1.22
N PRO A 11 -13.64 -3.65 0.09
CA PRO A 11 -14.14 -2.91 -1.09
C PRO A 11 -15.45 -2.16 -0.85
N LYS A 12 -15.71 -1.12 -1.65
CA LYS A 12 -16.81 -0.12 -1.51
C LYS A 12 -18.25 -0.65 -1.60
N THR A 13 -18.49 -1.88 -2.04
CA THR A 13 -19.83 -2.50 -2.10
C THR A 13 -20.19 -3.27 -0.83
N PHE A 14 -19.31 -3.28 0.18
CA PHE A 14 -19.48 -3.97 1.45
C PHE A 14 -19.64 -2.95 2.56
N GLN A 15 -20.58 -3.20 3.48
CA GLN A 15 -20.68 -2.45 4.73
C GLN A 15 -20.03 -3.28 5.83
N LEU A 16 -18.98 -2.74 6.44
CA LEU A 16 -18.39 -3.27 7.66
C LEU A 16 -19.13 -2.65 8.85
N GLN A 17 -19.77 -3.48 9.66
CA GLN A 17 -20.36 -3.05 10.92
C GLN A 17 -19.66 -3.79 12.07
N LEU A 18 -19.00 -3.00 12.93
CA LEU A 18 -18.41 -3.48 14.18
C LEU A 18 -19.50 -3.54 15.24
N MET A 19 -19.76 -4.73 15.77
CA MET A 19 -20.64 -4.90 16.92
C MET A 19 -19.89 -4.52 18.21
N PRO A 20 -20.56 -3.95 19.23
CA PRO A 20 -19.97 -3.75 20.54
C PRO A 20 -19.43 -5.09 21.09
N PRO A 21 -18.27 -5.10 21.76
CA PRO A 21 -17.70 -6.33 22.33
C PRO A 21 -18.64 -6.92 23.39
N SER A 22 -18.63 -8.25 23.54
CA SER A 22 -19.47 -8.93 24.53
C SER A 22 -19.16 -8.53 25.98
N SER A 23 -17.95 -8.02 26.25
CA SER A 23 -17.51 -7.45 27.51
C SER A 23 -16.25 -6.60 27.30
N ASN A 24 -15.99 -5.64 28.18
CA ASN A 24 -14.72 -4.88 28.27
C ASN A 24 -13.73 -5.46 29.30
N ARG A 25 -14.03 -6.64 29.88
CA ARG A 25 -13.17 -7.40 30.79
C ARG A 25 -13.32 -8.90 30.55
N ILE A 26 -12.20 -9.64 30.56
CA ILE A 26 -12.22 -11.11 30.67
C ILE A 26 -12.50 -11.43 32.15
N GLY A 27 -13.51 -12.26 32.43
CA GLY A 27 -13.84 -12.66 33.80
C GLY A 27 -12.66 -13.39 34.46
N GLU A 28 -12.48 -13.19 35.77
CA GLU A 28 -11.28 -13.52 36.56
C GLU A 28 -10.78 -14.98 36.47
N ASN A 29 -11.55 -15.90 35.91
CA ASN A 29 -11.21 -17.32 35.83
C ASN A 29 -10.70 -17.79 34.46
N ASN A 30 -10.25 -16.88 33.59
CA ASN A 30 -9.62 -17.19 32.29
C ASN A 30 -10.45 -18.08 31.33
N SER A 31 -11.77 -18.18 31.55
CA SER A 31 -12.66 -19.07 30.78
C SER A 31 -13.63 -18.34 29.83
N GLY A 32 -13.52 -17.02 29.68
CA GLY A 32 -14.36 -16.24 28.77
C GLY A 32 -13.55 -15.54 27.70
N ALA A 33 -13.75 -15.91 26.43
CA ALA A 33 -13.23 -15.12 25.30
C ALA A 33 -14.05 -13.82 25.15
N VAL A 34 -13.39 -12.68 24.97
CA VAL A 34 -14.06 -11.49 24.43
C VAL A 34 -14.28 -11.77 22.95
N VAL A 35 -15.54 -11.96 22.58
CA VAL A 35 -15.93 -12.27 21.20
C VAL A 35 -16.18 -10.95 20.49
N GLN A 36 -15.37 -10.68 19.46
CA GLN A 36 -15.62 -9.60 18.51
C GLN A 36 -16.09 -10.20 17.19
N GLU A 37 -17.40 -10.06 16.93
CA GLU A 37 -18.03 -10.64 15.74
C GLU A 37 -17.94 -9.64 14.58
N ILE A 38 -17.33 -10.07 13.47
CA ILE A 38 -17.28 -9.30 12.21
C ILE A 38 -18.25 -9.97 11.25
N ARG A 39 -19.33 -9.27 10.90
CA ARG A 39 -20.30 -9.74 9.91
C ARG A 39 -20.00 -9.11 8.55
N VAL A 40 -19.72 -9.95 7.56
CA VAL A 40 -19.49 -9.53 6.15
C VAL A 40 -20.74 -9.85 5.34
N LEU A 41 -21.47 -8.83 4.91
CA LEU A 41 -22.62 -8.99 4.00
C LEU A 41 -22.12 -9.11 2.56
N ASN A 42 -22.31 -10.29 1.98
CA ASN A 42 -21.89 -10.62 0.61
C ASN A 42 -23.12 -10.82 -0.29
N PRO A 43 -23.66 -9.76 -0.90
CA PRO A 43 -24.88 -9.85 -1.72
C PRO A 43 -24.70 -10.72 -2.98
N ASN A 44 -23.46 -10.97 -3.42
CA ASN A 44 -23.15 -11.68 -4.67
C ASN A 44 -22.67 -13.14 -4.47
N LYS A 45 -22.76 -13.70 -3.24
CA LYS A 45 -22.48 -15.12 -2.89
C LYS A 45 -21.12 -15.72 -3.29
N ASN A 46 -20.17 -14.95 -3.84
CA ASN A 46 -18.84 -15.47 -4.17
C ASN A 46 -17.95 -15.58 -2.92
N GLN A 47 -17.25 -16.70 -2.73
CA GLN A 47 -16.38 -16.90 -1.56
C GLN A 47 -15.15 -15.97 -1.59
N LEU A 48 -14.97 -15.20 -0.52
CA LEU A 48 -13.73 -14.47 -0.21
C LEU A 48 -13.17 -14.97 1.12
N LYS A 49 -11.84 -15.07 1.23
CA LYS A 49 -11.12 -15.33 2.50
C LYS A 49 -10.10 -14.23 2.76
N MET A 50 -10.18 -13.63 3.94
CA MET A 50 -9.40 -12.47 4.40
C MET A 50 -8.43 -12.91 5.50
N ARG A 51 -7.25 -12.28 5.59
CA ARG A 51 -6.32 -12.45 6.72
C ARG A 51 -6.37 -11.22 7.61
N LEU A 52 -6.66 -11.44 8.89
CA LEU A 52 -6.73 -10.41 9.94
C LEU A 52 -5.39 -10.35 10.69
N ARG A 53 -4.99 -9.14 11.12
CA ARG A 53 -3.85 -8.91 12.01
C ARG A 53 -4.35 -8.18 13.25
N LEU A 54 -4.09 -8.72 14.43
CA LEU A 54 -4.34 -8.06 15.70
C LEU A 54 -3.02 -7.57 16.30
N SER A 55 -3.05 -6.36 16.85
CA SER A 55 -1.96 -5.77 17.63
C SER A 55 -2.56 -5.23 18.92
N TYR A 56 -1.96 -5.57 20.06
CA TYR A 56 -2.38 -5.07 21.37
C TYR A 56 -1.18 -4.92 22.30
N GLN A 57 -1.33 -4.16 23.39
CA GLN A 57 -0.30 -4.08 24.43
C GLN A 57 -0.57 -5.09 25.54
N HIS A 58 0.45 -5.89 25.88
CA HIS A 58 0.43 -6.77 27.05
C HIS A 58 1.58 -6.38 27.98
N ASN A 59 1.24 -5.96 29.21
CA ASN A 59 2.20 -5.55 30.23
C ASN A 59 3.23 -4.50 29.76
N GLY A 60 2.78 -3.50 28.98
CA GLY A 60 3.63 -2.41 28.50
C GLY A 60 4.53 -2.75 27.31
N ASN A 61 4.44 -3.98 26.79
CA ASN A 61 5.11 -4.38 25.55
C ASN A 61 4.10 -4.43 24.40
N ASP A 62 4.51 -3.92 23.24
CA ASP A 62 3.77 -4.10 21.99
C ASP A 62 3.79 -5.58 21.61
N VAL A 63 2.65 -6.25 21.73
CA VAL A 63 2.46 -7.61 21.24
C VAL A 63 1.77 -7.50 19.88
N THR A 64 2.53 -7.82 18.83
CA THR A 64 1.97 -8.08 17.51
C THR A 64 1.81 -9.58 17.37
N GLU A 65 0.60 -10.08 17.58
CA GLU A 65 0.26 -11.43 17.14
C GLU A 65 0.04 -11.39 15.63
N GLN A 66 1.15 -11.44 14.90
CA GLN A 66 1.13 -12.08 13.60
C GLN A 66 1.08 -13.57 13.91
N SER A 67 0.17 -14.32 13.29
CA SER A 67 0.26 -15.77 13.35
C SER A 67 1.56 -16.18 12.64
N ASP A 68 2.66 -16.22 13.41
CA ASP A 68 3.91 -16.91 13.12
C ASP A 68 3.79 -18.41 13.42
N SER A 69 2.56 -18.90 13.70
CA SER A 69 2.24 -20.23 13.22
C SER A 69 2.50 -20.17 11.72
N GLU A 70 3.43 -20.99 11.25
CA GLU A 70 3.65 -21.26 9.85
C GLU A 70 2.34 -21.14 9.05
N VAL A 71 2.43 -20.80 7.76
CA VAL A 71 1.44 -21.29 6.80
C VAL A 71 1.60 -22.83 6.76
N GLN A 72 1.41 -23.50 7.90
CA GLN A 72 1.55 -24.93 8.17
C GLN A 72 0.40 -25.65 7.47
N SER A 73 -0.76 -24.99 7.35
CA SER A 73 -1.92 -25.46 6.62
C SER A 73 -1.96 -25.03 5.15
N GLY A 74 -0.93 -24.34 4.63
CA GLY A 74 -0.93 -23.88 3.24
C GLY A 74 -1.90 -22.71 2.97
N LEU A 75 -1.98 -22.28 1.71
CA LEU A 75 -3.09 -21.45 1.25
C LEU A 75 -4.36 -22.32 1.18
N PRO A 76 -5.55 -21.77 1.48
CA PRO A 76 -6.79 -22.55 1.42
C PRO A 76 -6.99 -23.22 0.05
N GLU A 77 -7.51 -24.45 0.07
CA GLU A 77 -7.94 -25.11 -1.16
C GLU A 77 -8.98 -24.26 -1.92
N GLY A 78 -8.93 -24.30 -3.24
CA GLY A 78 -9.81 -23.51 -4.10
C GLY A 78 -9.41 -22.03 -4.27
N THR A 79 -8.30 -21.57 -3.68
CA THR A 79 -7.79 -20.20 -3.89
C THR A 79 -7.56 -19.93 -5.38
N ARG A 80 -8.28 -18.95 -5.93
CA ARG A 80 -8.24 -18.54 -7.35
C ARG A 80 -7.22 -17.44 -7.62
N ALA A 81 -6.98 -16.56 -6.65
CA ALA A 81 -6.06 -15.45 -6.76
C ALA A 81 -5.37 -15.21 -5.42
N VAL A 82 -4.10 -14.80 -5.48
CA VAL A 82 -3.33 -14.36 -4.31
C VAL A 82 -2.92 -12.92 -4.54
N VAL A 83 -3.16 -12.04 -3.57
CA VAL A 83 -2.74 -10.63 -3.62
C VAL A 83 -1.84 -10.36 -2.42
N ASN A 84 -0.63 -9.86 -2.67
CA ASN A 84 0.25 -9.40 -1.61
C ASN A 84 0.36 -7.87 -1.59
N VAL A 85 -0.17 -7.27 -0.52
CA VAL A 85 -0.05 -5.84 -0.22
C VAL A 85 0.77 -5.57 1.06
N SER A 86 1.48 -6.58 1.55
CA SER A 86 2.22 -6.49 2.81
C SER A 86 3.42 -5.56 2.69
N GLY A 87 3.61 -4.70 3.68
CA GLY A 87 4.81 -3.88 3.80
C GLY A 87 4.78 -2.97 5.00
N GLN A 88 5.91 -2.86 5.70
CA GLN A 88 6.12 -1.85 6.74
C GLN A 88 6.03 -0.46 6.12
N ASN A 89 5.34 0.49 6.77
CA ASN A 89 5.31 1.88 6.33
C ASN A 89 6.72 2.49 6.39
N VAL A 90 7.28 2.87 5.25
CA VAL A 90 8.63 3.44 5.10
C VAL A 90 8.70 4.89 5.61
N LEU A 91 7.60 5.62 5.46
CA LEU A 91 7.45 7.03 5.85
C LEU A 91 6.93 7.19 7.29
N ASP A 92 7.03 6.17 8.12
CA ASP A 92 6.74 6.30 9.55
C ASP A 92 7.81 7.17 10.23
N TYR A 93 7.47 8.45 10.45
CA TYR A 93 8.33 9.44 11.08
C TYR A 93 8.61 9.13 12.56
N LYS A 94 7.82 8.25 13.21
CA LYS A 94 8.04 7.82 14.60
C LYS A 94 9.16 6.80 14.70
N ARG A 95 9.56 6.18 13.60
CA ARG A 95 10.68 5.22 13.52
C ARG A 95 11.92 5.89 12.93
N LYS A 96 13.08 5.69 13.56
CA LYS A 96 14.37 6.16 13.02
C LYS A 96 14.81 5.28 11.85
N TRP A 97 15.46 5.90 10.85
CA TRP A 97 16.00 5.20 9.68
C TRP A 97 17.32 4.49 10.01
N THR A 98 17.23 3.38 10.72
CA THR A 98 18.37 2.54 11.12
C THR A 98 18.47 1.31 10.21
N GLU A 99 19.63 0.65 10.21
CA GLU A 99 19.81 -0.63 9.49
C GLU A 99 18.79 -1.70 9.94
N GLY A 100 18.44 -1.74 11.24
CA GLY A 100 17.39 -2.62 11.73
C GLY A 100 16.00 -2.29 11.15
N PHE A 101 15.68 -1.01 10.97
CA PHE A 101 14.41 -0.61 10.33
C PHE A 101 14.41 -0.89 8.83
N LYS A 102 15.55 -0.67 8.13
CA LYS A 102 15.71 -1.08 6.73
C LYS A 102 15.51 -2.59 6.56
N GLN A 103 16.09 -3.40 7.44
CA GLN A 103 15.88 -4.85 7.43
C GLN A 103 14.41 -5.22 7.65
N ASN A 104 13.69 -4.52 8.55
CA ASN A 104 12.25 -4.72 8.72
C ASN A 104 11.45 -4.34 7.46
N VAL A 105 11.82 -3.24 6.80
CA VAL A 105 11.24 -2.82 5.52
C VAL A 105 11.43 -3.88 4.45
N ILE A 106 12.63 -4.45 4.34
CA ILE A 106 12.98 -5.58 3.46
C ILE A 106 12.17 -6.82 3.82
N ASN A 107 12.25 -7.30 5.06
CA ASN A 107 11.63 -8.55 5.50
C ASN A 107 10.10 -8.53 5.33
N SER A 108 9.46 -7.41 5.68
CA SER A 108 7.99 -7.25 5.57
C SER A 108 7.47 -7.36 4.14
N ARG A 109 8.34 -7.21 3.14
CA ARG A 109 8.03 -7.26 1.70
C ARG A 109 8.56 -8.53 1.04
N ILE A 110 9.86 -8.77 1.16
CA ILE A 110 10.55 -9.84 0.44
C ILE A 110 10.23 -11.20 1.06
N GLU A 111 10.36 -11.35 2.37
CA GLU A 111 10.14 -12.65 3.02
C GLU A 111 8.66 -13.05 3.01
N THR A 112 7.75 -12.09 3.17
CA THR A 112 6.31 -12.32 3.03
C THR A 112 5.95 -12.77 1.61
N THR A 113 6.56 -12.15 0.58
CA THR A 113 6.36 -12.52 -0.82
C THR A 113 6.93 -13.91 -1.13
N LYS A 114 8.16 -14.21 -0.67
CA LYS A 114 8.76 -15.56 -0.80
C LYS A 114 7.89 -16.63 -0.16
N LEU A 115 7.34 -16.36 1.02
CA LEU A 115 6.46 -17.29 1.72
C LEU A 115 5.17 -17.59 0.92
N LEU A 116 4.55 -16.55 0.34
CA LEU A 116 3.38 -16.71 -0.52
C LEU A 116 3.73 -17.49 -1.80
N ALA A 117 4.83 -17.13 -2.47
CA ALA A 117 5.31 -17.83 -3.66
C ALA A 117 5.58 -19.32 -3.36
N LYS A 118 6.22 -19.63 -2.23
CA LYS A 118 6.45 -21.00 -1.76
C LYS A 118 5.15 -21.73 -1.46
N SER A 119 4.16 -21.06 -0.88
CA SER A 119 2.85 -21.64 -0.61
C SER A 119 2.11 -21.98 -1.91
N ILE A 120 2.14 -21.08 -2.90
CA ILE A 120 1.56 -21.32 -4.24
C ILE A 120 2.23 -22.53 -4.92
N LYS A 121 3.57 -22.64 -4.84
CA LYS A 121 4.33 -23.79 -5.36
C LYS A 121 3.90 -25.12 -4.77
N ARG A 122 3.42 -25.16 -3.52
CA ARG A 122 3.01 -26.39 -2.82
C ARG A 122 1.54 -26.79 -3.06
N MET A 123 0.68 -25.89 -3.53
CA MET A 123 -0.73 -26.22 -3.75
C MET A 123 -0.91 -27.28 -4.84
N ALA A 124 -1.82 -28.24 -4.65
CA ALA A 124 -2.16 -29.21 -5.69
C ALA A 124 -2.82 -28.53 -6.90
N LYS A 125 -3.81 -27.64 -6.64
CA LYS A 125 -4.43 -26.77 -7.64
C LYS A 125 -3.89 -25.35 -7.48
N LYS A 126 -3.28 -24.82 -8.54
CA LYS A 126 -2.69 -23.49 -8.52
C LYS A 126 -3.77 -22.39 -8.61
N PRO A 127 -3.55 -21.22 -7.99
CA PRO A 127 -4.33 -20.03 -8.31
C PRO A 127 -4.06 -19.61 -9.76
N ASP A 128 -4.99 -18.88 -10.37
CA ASP A 128 -4.81 -18.38 -11.72
C ASP A 128 -3.81 -17.22 -11.78
N VAL A 129 -3.70 -16.47 -10.67
CA VAL A 129 -2.92 -15.24 -10.62
C VAL A 129 -2.31 -14.99 -9.24
N PHE A 130 -1.08 -14.48 -9.26
CA PHE A 130 -0.41 -13.88 -8.11
C PHE A 130 -0.14 -12.40 -8.42
N VAL A 131 -0.80 -11.52 -7.67
CA VAL A 131 -0.65 -10.06 -7.78
C VAL A 131 0.17 -9.55 -6.61
N THR A 132 1.25 -8.84 -6.86
CA THR A 132 2.09 -8.25 -5.81
C THR A 132 2.20 -6.74 -6.01
N ILE A 133 1.96 -5.98 -4.94
CA ILE A 133 2.25 -4.55 -4.96
C ILE A 133 3.77 -4.34 -4.87
N SER A 134 4.25 -3.32 -5.56
CA SER A 134 5.61 -2.77 -5.50
C SER A 134 5.48 -1.23 -5.42
N GLY A 135 6.55 -0.49 -5.67
CA GLY A 135 6.55 0.97 -5.65
C GLY A 135 7.13 1.59 -6.90
N VAL A 136 6.69 2.80 -7.23
CA VAL A 136 7.37 3.68 -8.20
C VAL A 136 8.78 4.09 -7.77
N GLY A 137 9.15 3.80 -6.51
CA GLY A 137 10.54 3.85 -6.04
C GLY A 137 11.48 2.91 -6.80
N ALA A 138 10.97 2.03 -7.68
CA ALA A 138 11.75 1.31 -8.67
C ALA A 138 12.50 2.25 -9.63
N TYR A 139 11.97 3.44 -9.90
CA TYR A 139 12.53 4.39 -10.86
C TYR A 139 13.34 5.48 -10.14
N GLU A 140 14.44 5.90 -10.76
CA GLU A 140 15.29 6.99 -10.26
C GLU A 140 14.52 8.33 -10.26
N PRO A 141 14.60 9.15 -9.19
CA PRO A 141 14.03 10.49 -9.21
C PRO A 141 14.61 11.39 -10.31
N SER A 142 13.74 12.12 -11.02
CA SER A 142 14.16 13.06 -12.07
C SER A 142 13.11 14.13 -12.35
N LEU A 143 13.56 15.34 -12.65
CA LEU A 143 12.69 16.45 -13.10
C LEU A 143 12.45 16.45 -14.61
N THR A 144 13.19 15.66 -15.37
CA THR A 144 13.15 15.69 -16.84
C THR A 144 12.84 14.34 -17.47
N LYS A 145 13.26 13.23 -16.85
CA LYS A 145 13.00 11.88 -17.35
C LYS A 145 11.53 11.51 -17.13
N GLU A 146 11.01 10.72 -18.07
CA GLU A 146 9.71 10.10 -18.02
C GLU A 146 9.88 8.58 -17.96
N TYR A 147 9.11 7.92 -17.09
CA TYR A 147 9.21 6.49 -16.84
C TYR A 147 7.92 5.77 -17.21
N THR A 148 8.08 4.64 -17.90
CA THR A 148 7.01 3.68 -18.19
C THR A 148 7.39 2.33 -17.60
N GLU A 149 6.52 1.33 -17.70
CA GLU A 149 6.81 -0.02 -17.23
C GLU A 149 7.98 -0.70 -17.97
N GLU A 150 8.38 -0.17 -19.13
CA GLU A 150 9.53 -0.63 -19.94
C GLU A 150 10.84 0.08 -19.56
N SER A 151 10.77 1.12 -18.72
CA SER A 151 11.94 1.88 -18.31
C SER A 151 12.82 1.12 -17.32
N GLU A 152 14.12 1.35 -17.40
CA GLU A 152 15.09 0.77 -16.46
C GLU A 152 14.86 1.25 -15.03
N CYS A 153 14.99 0.33 -14.09
CA CYS A 153 14.95 0.64 -12.66
C CYS A 153 16.26 1.31 -12.21
N GLY A 154 16.18 2.11 -11.16
CA GLY A 154 17.35 2.74 -10.55
C GLY A 154 18.25 1.76 -9.79
N HIS A 155 19.26 2.33 -9.12
CA HIS A 155 20.26 1.59 -8.35
C HIS A 155 20.34 2.03 -6.88
N ASP A 156 19.45 2.91 -6.43
CA ASP A 156 19.38 3.29 -5.03
C ASP A 156 18.70 2.20 -4.18
N PHE A 157 18.69 2.41 -2.85
CA PHE A 157 18.09 1.48 -1.90
C PHE A 157 16.63 1.13 -2.23
N MET A 158 15.83 2.12 -2.67
CA MET A 158 14.41 1.89 -2.96
C MET A 158 14.22 1.11 -4.26
N ALA A 159 15.04 1.39 -5.26
CA ALA A 159 15.02 0.67 -6.52
C ALA A 159 15.48 -0.78 -6.34
N GLU A 160 16.51 -1.00 -5.53
CA GLU A 160 16.95 -2.34 -5.15
C GLU A 160 15.88 -3.10 -4.36
N LEU A 161 15.27 -2.46 -3.35
CA LEU A 161 14.16 -3.04 -2.60
C LEU A 161 13.01 -3.45 -3.53
N CYS A 162 12.60 -2.58 -4.46
CA CYS A 162 11.53 -2.90 -5.42
C CYS A 162 11.94 -4.08 -6.32
N ARG A 163 13.16 -4.08 -6.86
CA ARG A 163 13.66 -5.17 -7.70
C ARG A 163 13.69 -6.51 -6.97
N GLU A 164 14.20 -6.56 -5.75
CA GLU A 164 14.23 -7.78 -4.95
C GLU A 164 12.84 -8.25 -4.54
N TRP A 165 11.94 -7.31 -4.22
CA TRP A 165 10.55 -7.60 -3.90
C TRP A 165 9.79 -8.19 -5.10
N GLU A 166 9.98 -7.61 -6.29
CA GLU A 166 9.39 -8.10 -7.53
C GLU A 166 9.95 -9.48 -7.90
N ASN A 167 11.26 -9.69 -7.75
CA ASN A 167 11.90 -10.98 -7.97
C ASN A 167 11.37 -12.07 -7.03
N ALA A 168 11.07 -11.73 -5.77
CA ALA A 168 10.49 -12.66 -4.81
C ALA A 168 9.09 -13.17 -5.22
N ALA A 169 8.37 -12.41 -6.06
CA ALA A 169 7.05 -12.79 -6.55
C ALA A 169 7.10 -13.68 -7.80
N ILE A 170 8.26 -13.81 -8.46
CA ILE A 170 8.39 -14.58 -9.70
C ILE A 170 8.16 -16.07 -9.41
N LEU A 171 7.15 -16.62 -10.09
CA LEU A 171 6.85 -18.04 -10.10
C LEU A 171 7.35 -18.68 -11.41
N PRO A 172 7.76 -19.95 -11.37
CA PRO A 172 8.13 -20.69 -12.58
C PRO A 172 6.98 -20.75 -13.60
N PRO A 173 7.23 -20.49 -14.90
CA PRO A 173 6.17 -20.46 -15.93
C PRO A 173 5.36 -21.75 -16.03
N GLU A 174 5.96 -22.90 -15.74
CA GLU A 174 5.32 -24.22 -15.78
C GLU A 174 4.19 -24.39 -14.75
N LEU A 175 4.11 -23.52 -13.74
CA LEU A 175 3.00 -23.53 -12.79
C LEU A 175 1.71 -22.94 -13.38
N GLY A 176 1.78 -22.27 -14.53
CA GLY A 176 0.62 -21.64 -15.17
C GLY A 176 -0.01 -20.51 -14.36
N VAL A 177 0.69 -19.99 -13.33
CA VAL A 177 0.22 -18.88 -12.50
C VAL A 177 0.63 -17.58 -13.14
N ARG A 178 -0.34 -16.75 -13.48
CA ARG A 178 -0.10 -15.42 -14.05
C ARG A 178 0.51 -14.51 -12.98
N ASN A 179 1.62 -13.85 -13.28
CA ASN A 179 2.26 -12.93 -12.34
C ASN A 179 1.96 -11.48 -12.75
N VAL A 180 1.46 -10.68 -11.81
CA VAL A 180 1.21 -9.25 -12.01
C VAL A 180 1.88 -8.46 -10.90
N ILE A 181 2.68 -7.46 -11.27
CA ILE A 181 3.31 -6.53 -10.34
C ILE A 181 2.68 -5.16 -10.54
N ILE A 182 2.21 -4.54 -9.46
CA ILE A 182 1.66 -3.17 -9.50
C ILE A 182 2.64 -2.24 -8.78
N ARG A 183 3.40 -1.43 -9.52
CA ARG A 183 4.27 -0.38 -8.97
C ARG A 183 3.42 0.83 -8.60
N SER A 184 2.99 0.91 -7.34
CA SER A 184 2.07 1.96 -6.88
C SER A 184 2.79 3.30 -6.70
N GLY A 185 2.11 4.38 -7.07
CA GLY A 185 2.41 5.73 -6.58
C GLY A 185 1.94 5.94 -5.13
N VAL A 186 1.93 7.20 -4.70
CA VAL A 186 1.35 7.60 -3.43
C VAL A 186 -0.16 7.41 -3.47
N VAL A 187 -0.67 6.58 -2.56
CA VAL A 187 -2.10 6.26 -2.51
C VAL A 187 -2.84 7.34 -1.73
N LEU A 188 -3.84 7.95 -2.38
CA LEU A 188 -4.70 8.97 -1.80
C LEU A 188 -6.04 8.34 -1.40
N GLY A 189 -6.41 8.47 -0.14
CA GLY A 189 -7.68 7.99 0.37
C GLY A 189 -8.06 8.70 1.66
N LYS A 190 -9.36 8.93 1.86
CA LYS A 190 -9.90 9.76 2.96
C LYS A 190 -9.42 9.34 4.35
N ASP A 191 -9.40 8.04 4.62
CA ASP A 191 -9.26 7.50 5.99
C ASP A 191 -7.86 6.90 6.26
N GLY A 192 -6.84 7.25 5.47
CA GLY A 192 -5.53 6.62 5.59
C GLY A 192 -4.39 7.31 4.85
N GLY A 193 -3.19 6.73 5.00
CA GLY A 193 -2.01 7.13 4.24
C GLY A 193 -1.62 8.60 4.44
N ILE A 194 -1.10 9.22 3.38
CA ILE A 194 -0.60 10.60 3.42
C ILE A 194 -1.70 11.62 3.77
N VAL A 195 -2.96 11.34 3.42
CA VAL A 195 -4.08 12.27 3.65
C VAL A 195 -4.29 12.50 5.15
N ASN A 196 -4.24 11.45 5.97
CA ASN A 196 -4.34 11.59 7.43
C ASN A 196 -3.18 12.40 8.02
N GLU A 197 -1.97 12.22 7.50
CA GLU A 197 -0.77 12.90 7.98
C GLU A 197 -0.78 14.40 7.65
N ILE A 198 -1.36 14.79 6.50
CA ILE A 198 -1.41 16.20 6.06
C ILE A 198 -2.71 16.91 6.44
N PHE A 199 -3.74 16.19 6.88
CA PHE A 199 -5.07 16.75 7.13
C PHE A 199 -5.04 17.95 8.09
N TYR A 200 -4.49 17.77 9.29
CA TYR A 200 -4.48 18.84 10.30
C TYR A 200 -3.66 20.07 9.87
N PRO A 201 -2.41 19.94 9.38
CA PRO A 201 -1.66 21.08 8.87
C PRO A 201 -2.40 21.88 7.79
N PHE A 202 -3.00 21.20 6.82
CA PHE A 202 -3.75 21.87 5.76
C PHE A 202 -5.07 22.47 6.28
N TYR A 203 -5.79 21.78 7.16
CA TYR A 203 -7.02 22.28 7.78
C TYR A 203 -6.79 23.58 8.57
N MET A 204 -5.63 23.69 9.22
CA MET A 204 -5.20 24.89 9.95
C MET A 204 -4.65 26.00 9.04
N GLY A 205 -4.59 25.80 7.72
CA GLY A 205 -4.02 26.76 6.77
C GLY A 205 -2.50 26.85 6.81
N LEU A 206 -1.82 25.86 7.41
CA LEU A 206 -0.37 25.76 7.51
C LEU A 206 0.26 24.85 6.43
N GLY A 207 -0.55 24.41 5.46
CA GLY A 207 -0.09 23.58 4.35
C GLY A 207 0.73 24.36 3.32
N GLY A 208 1.52 23.63 2.55
CA GLY A 208 2.27 24.17 1.42
C GLY A 208 3.19 23.13 0.78
N PRO A 209 3.89 23.52 -0.29
CA PRO A 209 4.70 22.60 -1.07
C PRO A 209 5.92 22.14 -0.28
N ILE A 210 6.34 20.90 -0.52
CA ILE A 210 7.54 20.32 0.08
C ILE A 210 8.76 20.76 -0.72
N ALA A 211 9.74 21.36 -0.04
CA ALA A 211 10.96 21.91 -0.62
C ALA A 211 10.65 22.85 -1.81
N SER A 212 11.12 22.51 -3.01
CA SER A 212 10.87 23.33 -4.21
C SER A 212 9.45 23.19 -4.77
N GLY A 213 8.74 22.11 -4.42
CA GLY A 213 7.45 21.73 -5.00
C GLY A 213 7.52 21.25 -6.46
N LYS A 214 8.68 21.31 -7.11
CA LYS A 214 8.84 20.97 -8.55
C LYS A 214 8.95 19.48 -8.81
N GLN A 215 9.26 18.69 -7.78
CA GLN A 215 9.36 17.24 -7.91
C GLN A 215 8.02 16.65 -8.31
N TYR A 216 8.05 15.67 -9.23
CA TYR A 216 6.85 14.94 -9.63
C TYR A 216 6.29 14.16 -8.45
N PHE A 217 4.96 14.07 -8.39
CA PHE A 217 4.22 13.40 -7.34
C PHE A 217 3.38 12.29 -7.98
N PRO A 218 3.96 11.09 -8.25
CA PRO A 218 3.20 9.97 -8.77
C PRO A 218 2.18 9.53 -7.72
N TRP A 219 0.89 9.56 -8.08
CA TRP A 219 -0.23 9.35 -7.15
C TRP A 219 -1.26 8.42 -7.75
N ILE A 220 -2.12 7.82 -6.92
CA ILE A 220 -3.30 7.08 -7.37
C ILE A 220 -4.39 7.19 -6.30
N HIS A 221 -5.65 7.35 -6.71
CA HIS A 221 -6.77 7.27 -5.76
C HIS A 221 -6.96 5.83 -5.26
N ILE A 222 -7.33 5.64 -4.00
CA ILE A 222 -7.47 4.31 -3.39
C ILE A 222 -8.44 3.40 -4.15
N ASP A 223 -9.53 3.94 -4.69
CA ASP A 223 -10.47 3.16 -5.50
C ASP A 223 -9.87 2.69 -6.81
N ASP A 224 -9.08 3.54 -7.47
CA ASP A 224 -8.41 3.16 -8.70
C ASP A 224 -7.37 2.08 -8.45
N LEU A 225 -6.65 2.14 -7.32
CA LEU A 225 -5.73 1.08 -6.94
C LEU A 225 -6.47 -0.24 -6.63
N ILE A 226 -7.59 -0.19 -5.91
CA ILE A 226 -8.43 -1.37 -5.63
C ILE A 226 -8.97 -1.95 -6.95
N ASN A 227 -9.49 -1.11 -7.83
CA ASN A 227 -9.99 -1.53 -9.14
C ASN A 227 -8.87 -2.09 -10.00
N LEU A 228 -7.64 -1.58 -9.90
CA LEU A 228 -6.49 -2.12 -10.62
C LEU A 228 -6.12 -3.52 -10.12
N PHE A 229 -6.23 -3.80 -8.81
CA PHE A 229 -6.11 -5.16 -8.29
C PHE A 229 -7.21 -6.08 -8.83
N LEU A 230 -8.47 -5.63 -8.84
CA LEU A 230 -9.58 -6.41 -9.38
C LEU A 230 -9.39 -6.70 -10.87
N PHE A 231 -9.04 -5.69 -11.64
CA PHE A 231 -8.69 -5.81 -13.06
C PHE A 231 -7.55 -6.82 -13.27
N ALA A 232 -6.48 -6.73 -12.48
CA ALA A 232 -5.38 -7.70 -12.53
C ALA A 232 -5.79 -9.13 -12.16
N ILE A 233 -6.82 -9.31 -11.33
CA ILE A 233 -7.36 -10.62 -10.94
C ILE A 233 -8.26 -11.20 -12.02
N GLU A 234 -9.20 -10.41 -12.51
CA GLU A 234 -10.31 -10.84 -13.36
C GLU A 234 -9.90 -11.00 -14.82
N GLU A 235 -9.03 -10.10 -15.32
CA GLU A 235 -8.66 -10.05 -16.73
C GLU A 235 -7.47 -10.97 -17.04
N LYS A 236 -7.72 -11.99 -17.88
CA LYS A 236 -6.74 -13.05 -18.17
C LYS A 236 -5.54 -12.58 -19.00
N HIS A 237 -5.69 -11.52 -19.80
CA HIS A 237 -4.61 -10.97 -20.63
C HIS A 237 -3.63 -10.09 -19.86
N VAL A 238 -4.01 -9.61 -18.67
CA VAL A 238 -3.17 -8.73 -17.86
C VAL A 238 -1.97 -9.52 -17.33
N ASN A 239 -0.74 -9.06 -17.54
CA ASN A 239 0.45 -9.74 -17.02
C ASN A 239 1.66 -8.80 -16.95
N GLY A 240 2.64 -9.17 -16.12
CA GLY A 240 3.86 -8.42 -15.95
C GLY A 240 3.67 -7.19 -15.07
N VAL A 241 4.48 -6.16 -15.31
CA VAL A 241 4.49 -4.92 -14.54
C VAL A 241 3.41 -3.96 -15.05
N LEU A 242 2.71 -3.34 -14.11
CA LEU A 242 1.77 -2.23 -14.29
C LEU A 242 2.21 -1.07 -13.39
N ASN A 243 2.23 0.15 -13.92
CA ASN A 243 2.36 1.33 -13.07
C ASN A 243 0.97 1.66 -12.49
N GLY A 244 0.85 1.56 -11.17
CA GLY A 244 -0.34 1.92 -10.41
C GLY A 244 -0.32 3.40 -10.05
N VAL A 245 -0.37 4.25 -11.07
CA VAL A 245 -0.43 5.72 -10.95
C VAL A 245 -1.56 6.26 -11.80
N SER A 246 -2.10 7.42 -11.43
CA SER A 246 -3.06 8.19 -12.21
C SER A 246 -2.42 8.67 -13.52
N PRO A 247 -3.18 8.75 -14.64
CA PRO A 247 -2.65 9.16 -15.94
C PRO A 247 -2.25 10.64 -16.03
N GLN A 248 -2.68 11.50 -15.09
CA GLN A 248 -2.27 12.91 -15.04
C GLN A 248 -0.95 13.06 -14.25
N PRO A 249 0.19 13.35 -14.92
CA PRO A 249 1.43 13.62 -14.22
C PRO A 249 1.33 15.00 -13.57
N ILE A 250 1.58 15.06 -12.27
CA ILE A 250 1.56 16.31 -11.49
C ILE A 250 2.82 16.45 -10.66
N THR A 251 3.09 17.66 -10.21
CA THR A 251 4.14 18.03 -9.27
C THR A 251 3.59 18.11 -7.84
N ASN A 252 4.49 18.12 -6.85
CA ASN A 252 4.11 18.35 -5.46
C ASN A 252 3.42 19.71 -5.26
N TYR A 253 3.80 20.74 -6.03
CA TYR A 253 3.12 22.03 -6.04
C TYR A 253 1.67 21.90 -6.49
N GLU A 254 1.41 21.20 -7.60
CA GLU A 254 0.05 21.00 -8.11
C GLU A 254 -0.81 20.17 -7.15
N PHE A 255 -0.25 19.09 -6.58
CA PHE A 255 -0.89 18.31 -5.52
C PHE A 255 -1.27 19.20 -4.32
N THR A 256 -0.30 19.98 -3.83
CA THR A 256 -0.51 20.91 -2.71
C THR A 256 -1.66 21.88 -3.00
N LYS A 257 -1.70 22.46 -4.20
CA LYS A 257 -2.76 23.40 -4.59
C LYS A 257 -4.12 22.71 -4.70
N ALA A 258 -4.18 21.45 -5.17
CA ALA A 258 -5.41 20.67 -5.20
C ALA A 258 -5.95 20.41 -3.80
N VAL A 259 -5.11 19.98 -2.85
CA VAL A 259 -5.50 19.80 -1.44
C VAL A 259 -6.01 21.11 -0.83
N GLY A 260 -5.30 22.23 -1.07
CA GLY A 260 -5.74 23.55 -0.62
C GLY A 260 -7.11 23.96 -1.13
N ARG A 261 -7.41 23.71 -2.41
CA ARG A 261 -8.73 23.96 -3.01
C ARG A 261 -9.80 23.07 -2.38
N ALA A 262 -9.56 21.77 -2.29
CA ALA A 262 -10.51 20.82 -1.71
C ALA A 262 -10.86 21.17 -0.25
N MET A 263 -9.89 21.65 0.52
CA MET A 263 -10.08 22.02 1.94
C MET A 263 -10.52 23.47 2.15
N TRP A 264 -10.60 24.29 1.09
CA TRP A 264 -10.81 25.74 1.19
C TRP A 264 -9.81 26.43 2.12
N ARG A 265 -8.51 26.15 1.91
CA ARG A 265 -7.41 26.66 2.75
C ARG A 265 -6.23 27.18 1.93
N PRO A 266 -5.50 28.21 2.42
CA PRO A 266 -4.30 28.69 1.77
C PRO A 266 -3.18 27.64 1.84
N THR A 267 -2.28 27.67 0.86
CA THR A 267 -1.14 26.73 0.74
C THR A 267 0.17 27.50 0.59
N LEU A 268 0.41 28.44 1.51
CA LEU A 268 1.45 29.46 1.38
C LEU A 268 2.74 29.14 2.16
N ILE A 269 2.72 28.12 3.03
CA ILE A 269 3.84 27.80 3.92
C ILE A 269 4.58 26.59 3.37
N PRO A 270 5.65 26.79 2.55
CA PRO A 270 6.43 25.66 2.08
C PRO A 270 7.10 24.94 3.25
N LEU A 271 7.16 23.61 3.19
CA LEU A 271 7.91 22.80 4.15
C LEU A 271 9.38 22.74 3.69
N PRO A 272 10.32 23.41 4.38
CA PRO A 272 11.71 23.47 3.92
C PRO A 272 12.38 22.10 3.98
N GLU A 273 13.30 21.84 3.05
CA GLU A 273 13.99 20.56 2.93
C GLU A 273 14.72 20.15 4.23
N PHE A 274 15.32 21.10 4.94
CA PHE A 274 16.02 20.81 6.20
C PHE A 274 15.06 20.28 7.29
N VAL A 275 13.79 20.73 7.29
CA VAL A 275 12.77 20.23 8.22
C VAL A 275 12.41 18.79 7.88
N VAL A 276 12.27 18.47 6.59
CA VAL A 276 12.04 17.09 6.13
C VAL A 276 13.21 16.18 6.54
N LYS A 277 14.44 16.64 6.33
CA LYS A 277 15.65 15.91 6.74
C LYS A 277 15.72 15.70 8.25
N LEU A 278 15.29 16.66 9.05
CA LEU A 278 15.24 16.54 10.51
C LEU A 278 14.22 15.49 10.96
N LEU A 279 13.04 15.44 10.34
CA LEU A 279 11.96 14.52 10.70
C LEU A 279 12.22 13.09 10.22
N PHE A 280 12.71 12.92 8.99
CA PHE A 280 12.79 11.61 8.33
C PHE A 280 14.22 11.06 8.22
N GLY A 281 15.24 11.91 8.38
CA GLY A 281 16.62 11.61 8.02
C GLY A 281 16.90 11.90 6.54
N SER A 282 18.18 12.14 6.21
CA SER A 282 18.59 12.56 4.86
C SER A 282 18.21 11.58 3.75
N GLU A 283 18.29 10.28 4.01
CA GLU A 283 18.01 9.24 3.02
C GLU A 283 16.51 9.15 2.70
N ARG A 284 15.64 9.11 3.72
CA ARG A 284 14.18 9.09 3.52
C ARG A 284 13.62 10.41 3.00
N ALA A 285 14.23 11.53 3.36
CA ALA A 285 13.76 12.84 2.90
C ALA A 285 13.69 12.91 1.37
N VAL A 286 14.59 12.22 0.65
CA VAL A 286 14.60 12.13 -0.82
C VAL A 286 13.27 11.60 -1.36
N MET A 287 12.58 10.70 -0.66
CA MET A 287 11.27 10.16 -1.06
C MET A 287 10.16 11.23 -1.08
N MET A 288 10.37 12.36 -0.40
CA MET A 288 9.42 13.47 -0.33
C MET A 288 9.89 14.70 -1.13
N THR A 289 11.20 14.89 -1.24
CA THR A 289 11.82 16.08 -1.85
C THR A 289 12.23 15.86 -3.30
N ALA A 290 12.25 14.61 -3.76
CA ALA A 290 12.44 14.20 -5.14
C ALA A 290 11.29 13.28 -5.58
N GLY A 291 11.18 13.02 -6.89
CA GLY A 291 10.11 12.16 -7.40
C GLY A 291 10.28 11.84 -8.88
N GLN A 292 9.40 10.96 -9.36
CA GLN A 292 9.47 10.35 -10.68
C GLN A 292 8.25 10.72 -11.51
N LYS A 293 8.45 11.15 -12.76
CA LYS A 293 7.36 11.30 -13.72
C LYS A 293 6.99 9.93 -14.29
N VAL A 294 6.05 9.24 -13.64
CA VAL A 294 5.64 7.88 -14.03
C VAL A 294 4.37 7.92 -14.85
N ILE A 295 4.38 7.23 -15.99
CA ILE A 295 3.25 7.10 -16.91
C ILE A 295 2.70 5.67 -16.83
N PRO A 296 1.38 5.48 -16.67
CA PRO A 296 0.75 4.17 -16.63
C PRO A 296 0.48 3.62 -18.04
N LYS A 297 1.53 3.56 -18.87
CA LYS A 297 1.42 3.26 -20.31
C LYS A 297 0.82 1.87 -20.54
N ARG A 298 1.37 0.82 -19.91
CA ARG A 298 0.83 -0.54 -20.05
C ARG A 298 -0.53 -0.67 -19.37
N THR A 299 -0.72 -0.06 -18.21
CA THR A 299 -2.02 -0.07 -17.50
C THR A 299 -3.15 0.44 -18.40
N LEU A 300 -2.93 1.57 -19.08
CA LEU A 300 -3.88 2.14 -20.05
C LEU A 300 -4.04 1.26 -21.30
N GLN A 301 -2.94 0.77 -21.88
CA GLN A 301 -2.96 -0.08 -23.08
C GLN A 301 -3.71 -1.40 -22.87
N LEU A 302 -3.72 -1.92 -21.65
CA LEU A 302 -4.46 -3.13 -21.29
C LEU A 302 -5.97 -2.90 -21.13
N GLY A 303 -6.41 -1.63 -21.12
CA GLY A 303 -7.82 -1.24 -21.11
C GLY A 303 -8.35 -0.80 -19.73
N PHE A 304 -7.49 -0.65 -18.72
CA PHE A 304 -7.92 -0.20 -17.39
C PHE A 304 -8.51 1.22 -17.45
N GLN A 305 -9.66 1.41 -16.79
CA GLN A 305 -10.37 2.68 -16.75
C GLN A 305 -10.26 3.29 -15.35
N TYR A 306 -9.72 4.52 -15.29
CA TYR A 306 -9.59 5.27 -14.04
C TYR A 306 -10.91 5.98 -13.72
N MET A 307 -11.37 5.83 -12.48
CA MET A 307 -12.45 6.62 -11.90
C MET A 307 -11.98 8.05 -11.58
N PHE A 308 -10.72 8.22 -11.15
CA PHE A 308 -10.16 9.50 -10.75
C PHE A 308 -8.89 9.84 -11.54
N PRO A 309 -9.01 10.10 -12.86
CA PRO A 309 -7.86 10.40 -13.71
C PRO A 309 -7.23 11.77 -13.44
N HIS A 310 -7.94 12.65 -12.73
CA HIS A 310 -7.50 14.02 -12.43
C HIS A 310 -7.46 14.29 -10.93
N ILE A 311 -6.43 14.99 -10.46
CA ILE A 311 -6.20 15.23 -9.02
C ILE A 311 -7.33 16.02 -8.36
N ASP A 312 -8.00 16.91 -9.09
CA ASP A 312 -9.13 17.70 -8.57
C ASP A 312 -10.40 16.86 -8.36
N SER A 313 -10.48 15.67 -8.98
CA SER A 313 -11.61 14.75 -8.81
C SER A 313 -11.38 13.69 -7.73
N ALA A 314 -10.12 13.45 -7.36
CA ALA A 314 -9.69 12.44 -6.40
C ALA A 314 -9.90 12.87 -4.94
#